data_AF-A0A7C7LXX8-F1
#
_entry.id   AF-A0A7C7LXX8-F1
#
_cell.length_a   1.000
_cell.length_b   1.000
_cell.length_c   1.000
_cell.angle_alpha   90.00
_cell.angle_beta   90.00
_cell.angle_gamma   90.00
#
_symmetry.space_group_name_H-M   'P 1'
#
loop_
_entity.id
_entity.type
_entity.pdbx_description
1 polymer ?
#
loop_
_entity_poly.entity_id
_entity_poly.type
_entity_poly.pdbx_seq_one_letter_code
_entity_poly.pdbx_strand_id
1 'polypeptide(L)'
;MAKMVDRGSFIWFLMSATQIWISFVILEEATAAVETLFGAGAAACFVLGLFVFKREQMNKEVHADMQKKQGTSFWLIIGLWLAVMTTSSFIF
;
A
#
# COMPACT_ATOMS: atom_id res chain seq x y z
N MET A 1 -14.46 11.98 6.88
CA MET A 1 -13.82 10.74 6.37
C MET A 1 -12.58 11.03 5.51
N ALA A 2 -11.66 11.95 5.89
CA ALA A 2 -10.62 12.41 4.96
C ALA A 2 -9.19 12.55 5.52
N LYS A 3 -8.92 12.26 6.81
CA LYS A 3 -7.60 12.57 7.41
C LYS A 3 -6.56 11.45 7.40
N MET A 4 -6.94 10.25 6.97
CA MET A 4 -6.02 9.10 6.85
C MET A 4 -5.38 9.01 5.46
N VAL A 5 -6.04 9.61 4.45
CA VAL A 5 -5.53 9.85 3.10
C VAL A 5 -4.41 10.91 3.11
N ASP A 6 -4.18 11.60 4.24
CA ASP A 6 -3.12 12.60 4.36
C ASP A 6 -1.71 12.02 4.49
N ARG A 7 -1.57 10.70 4.73
CA ARG A 7 -0.27 10.01 4.61
C ARG A 7 -0.15 9.38 3.24
N GLY A 8 0.16 10.21 2.25
CA GLY A 8 0.38 9.78 0.87
C GLY A 8 1.39 8.63 0.80
N SER A 9 2.40 8.60 1.68
CA SER A 9 3.39 7.53 1.74
C SER A 9 2.75 6.15 2.00
N PHE A 10 1.77 6.09 2.90
CA PHE A 10 1.09 4.85 3.28
C PHE A 10 0.25 4.26 2.13
N ILE A 11 -0.42 5.12 1.35
CA ILE A 11 -1.17 4.67 0.16
C ILE A 11 -0.22 4.05 -0.86
N TRP A 12 0.93 4.68 -1.11
CA TRP A 12 1.94 4.14 -2.03
C TRP A 12 2.52 2.80 -1.55
N PHE A 13 2.70 2.63 -0.23
CA PHE A 13 3.10 1.33 0.34
C PHE A 13 2.03 0.26 0.17
N LEU A 14 0.76 0.56 0.43
CA LEU A 14 -0.34 -0.38 0.21
C LEU A 14 -0.45 -0.77 -1.28
N MET A 15 -0.32 0.20 -2.18
CA MET A 15 -0.32 -0.05 -3.63
C MET A 15 0.83 -0.96 -4.05
N SER A 16 2.05 -0.70 -3.56
CA SER A 16 3.20 -1.56 -3.81
C SER A 16 2.96 -2.99 -3.33
N ALA A 17 2.46 -3.17 -2.10
CA ALA A 17 2.15 -4.49 -1.56
C ALA A 17 1.06 -5.21 -2.37
N THR A 18 0.04 -4.50 -2.86
CA THR A 18 -0.98 -5.06 -3.77
C THR A 18 -0.37 -5.51 -5.11
N GLN A 19 0.54 -4.74 -5.70
CA GLN A 19 1.21 -5.11 -6.96
C GLN A 19 2.07 -6.38 -6.80
N ILE A 20 2.76 -6.51 -5.66
CA ILE A 20 3.52 -7.73 -5.31
C ILE A 20 2.57 -8.92 -5.17
N TRP A 21 1.46 -8.74 -4.46
CA TRP A 21 0.47 -9.80 -4.26
C TRP A 21 -0.12 -10.32 -5.56
N ILE A 22 -0.53 -9.41 -6.46
CA ILE A 22 -1.03 -9.77 -7.79
C ILE A 22 0.04 -10.55 -8.57
N SER A 23 1.32 -10.19 -8.43
CA SER A 23 2.42 -10.94 -9.06
C SER A 23 2.47 -12.39 -8.56
N PHE A 24 2.16 -12.65 -7.28
CA PHE A 24 2.11 -14.00 -6.70
C PHE A 24 0.86 -14.79 -7.06
N VAL A 25 -0.30 -14.15 -7.12
CA VAL A 25 -1.57 -14.85 -7.45
C VAL A 25 -1.60 -15.27 -8.91
N ILE A 26 -1.03 -14.47 -9.82
CA ILE A 26 -1.04 -14.77 -11.26
C ILE A 26 0.24 -15.54 -11.67
N LEU A 27 1.12 -15.92 -10.75
CA LEU A 27 2.44 -16.52 -11.07
C LEU A 27 2.33 -17.89 -11.80
N GLU A 28 1.22 -18.63 -11.63
CA GLU A 28 0.99 -19.89 -12.35
C GLU A 28 0.30 -19.70 -13.72
N GLU A 29 -0.39 -18.56 -13.92
CA GLU A 29 -1.20 -18.28 -15.12
C GLU A 29 -0.64 -17.15 -16.01
N ALA A 30 0.33 -16.38 -15.50
CA ALA A 30 0.94 -15.24 -16.19
C ALA A 30 2.16 -15.67 -17.01
N THR A 31 2.36 -14.98 -18.13
CA THR A 31 3.66 -15.00 -18.79
C THR A 31 4.69 -14.20 -17.97
N ALA A 32 5.98 -14.56 -18.05
CA ALA A 32 7.07 -13.85 -17.36
C ALA A 32 7.07 -12.33 -17.62
N ALA A 33 6.53 -11.86 -18.75
CA ALA A 33 6.37 -10.44 -19.06
C ALA A 33 5.39 -9.73 -18.11
N VAL A 34 4.30 -10.39 -17.73
CA VAL A 34 3.26 -9.85 -16.84
C VAL A 34 3.75 -9.80 -15.40
N GLU A 35 4.40 -10.85 -14.92
CA GLU A 35 5.08 -10.85 -13.60
C GLU A 35 6.12 -9.73 -13.50
N THR A 36 6.92 -9.54 -14.56
CA THR A 36 7.93 -8.48 -14.60
C THR A 36 7.29 -7.08 -14.54
N LEU A 37 6.16 -6.88 -15.23
CA LEU A 37 5.43 -5.61 -15.22
C LEU A 37 4.86 -5.29 -13.82
N PHE A 38 4.24 -6.26 -13.16
CA PHE A 38 3.71 -6.08 -11.81
C PHE A 38 4.81 -5.94 -10.75
N GLY A 39 5.92 -6.68 -10.88
CA GLY A 39 7.10 -6.52 -10.03
C GLY A 39 7.77 -5.15 -10.18
N ALA A 40 7.91 -4.66 -11.41
CA ALA A 40 8.43 -3.30 -11.66
C ALA A 40 7.47 -2.22 -11.15
N GLY A 41 6.16 -2.40 -11.33
CA GLY A 41 5.11 -1.53 -10.77
C GLY A 41 5.14 -1.47 -9.24
N ALA A 42 5.30 -2.63 -8.60
CA ALA A 42 5.49 -2.71 -7.16
C ALA A 42 6.71 -1.91 -6.68
N ALA A 43 7.85 -2.06 -7.36
CA ALA A 43 9.08 -1.33 -7.03
C ALA A 43 8.90 0.19 -7.21
N ALA A 44 8.24 0.61 -8.30
CA ALA A 44 7.95 2.01 -8.56
C ALA A 44 7.05 2.63 -7.46
N CYS A 45 5.96 1.95 -7.09
CA CYS A 45 5.09 2.39 -6.00
C CYS A 45 5.84 2.45 -4.65
N PHE A 46 6.76 1.52 -4.39
CA PHE A 46 7.57 1.52 -3.18
C PHE A 46 8.51 2.73 -3.10
N VAL A 47 9.21 3.03 -4.20
CA VAL A 47 10.12 4.19 -4.30
C VAL A 47 9.35 5.50 -4.15
N LEU A 48 8.17 5.61 -4.75
CA LEU A 48 7.28 6.77 -4.57
C LEU A 48 6.82 6.90 -3.11
N GLY A 49 6.50 5.78 -2.46
CA GLY A 49 6.18 5.74 -1.03
C GLY A 49 7.32 6.26 -0.16
N LEU A 50 8.57 5.85 -0.43
CA LEU A 50 9.75 6.34 0.27
C LEU A 50 10.00 7.85 0.05
N PHE A 51 9.80 8.33 -1.18
CA PHE A 51 9.96 9.74 -1.49
C PHE A 51 8.94 10.61 -0.76
N VAL A 52 7.66 10.20 -0.78
CA VAL A 52 6.59 10.89 -0.05
C VAL A 52 6.80 10.79 1.47
N PHE A 53 7.25 9.63 1.97
CA PHE A 53 7.58 9.46 3.38
C PHE A 53 8.67 10.42 3.83
N LYS A 54 9.74 10.59 3.03
CA LYS A 54 10.80 11.55 3.31
C LYS A 54 10.27 12.99 3.36
N ARG A 55 9.35 13.36 2.48
CA ARG A 55 8.67 14.67 2.51
C ARG A 55 7.81 14.85 3.77
N GLU A 56 7.07 13.82 4.16
CA GLU A 56 6.26 13.82 5.40
C GLU A 56 7.16 13.99 6.64
N GLN A 57 8.32 13.33 6.69
CA GLN A 57 9.28 13.47 7.78
C GLN A 57 9.95 14.85 7.88
N MET A 58 9.89 15.68 6.84
CA MET A 58 10.42 17.05 6.88
C MET A 58 9.40 18.05 7.47
N ASN A 59 8.11 17.70 7.54
CA ASN A 59 7.03 18.54 8.07
C ASN A 59 6.61 18.16 9.52
N LYS A 60 7.56 17.66 10.33
CA LYS A 60 7.34 17.02 11.64
C LYS A 60 6.52 17.81 12.66
N GLU A 61 6.46 19.14 12.58
CA GLU A 61 5.81 20.00 13.57
C GLU A 61 4.28 19.85 13.65
N VAL A 62 3.61 19.32 12.61
CA VAL A 62 2.13 19.22 12.55
C VAL A 62 1.62 17.82 12.96
N HIS A 63 2.50 16.87 13.27
CA HIS A 63 2.16 15.43 13.33
C HIS A 63 1.88 14.84 14.72
N ALA A 64 2.15 15.56 15.81
CA ALA A 64 1.85 15.08 17.17
C ALA A 64 0.34 14.89 17.40
N ASP A 65 -0.49 15.78 16.87
CA ASP A 65 -1.96 15.68 16.96
C ASP A 65 -2.57 14.59 16.08
N MET A 66 -1.85 14.22 15.00
CA MET A 66 -2.31 13.25 14.01
C MET A 66 -2.10 11.80 14.45
N GLN A 67 -1.07 11.51 15.27
CA GLN A 67 -0.87 10.18 15.87
C GLN A 67 -2.01 9.82 16.83
N LYS A 68 -2.55 10.80 17.56
CA LYS A 68 -3.57 10.60 18.59
C LYS A 68 -4.95 10.20 18.02
N LYS A 69 -5.22 10.49 16.74
CA LYS A 69 -6.48 10.15 16.04
C LYS A 69 -6.37 8.93 15.10
N GLN A 70 -5.20 8.31 15.03
CA GLN A 70 -4.90 7.24 14.06
C GLN A 70 -5.34 5.83 14.50
N GLY A 71 -5.98 5.69 15.67
CA GLY A 71 -6.10 4.40 16.36
C GLY A 71 -7.17 3.41 15.87
N THR A 72 -8.29 3.85 15.28
CA THR A 72 -9.42 2.92 14.98
C THR A 72 -9.69 2.76 13.49
N SER A 73 -9.79 3.85 12.74
CA SER A 73 -10.06 3.77 11.31
C SER A 73 -8.89 3.17 10.52
N PHE A 74 -7.65 3.35 10.99
CA PHE A 74 -6.44 2.79 10.35
C PHE A 74 -6.45 1.26 10.29
N TRP A 75 -6.77 0.65 11.43
CA TRP A 75 -6.88 -0.80 11.53
C TRP A 75 -8.03 -1.37 10.71
N LEU A 76 -9.12 -0.60 10.51
CA LEU A 76 -10.20 -1.00 9.61
C LEU A 76 -9.75 -1.01 8.14
N ILE A 77 -8.96 -0.03 7.68
CA ILE A 77 -8.45 -0.01 6.30
C ILE A 77 -7.48 -1.16 6.05
N ILE A 78 -6.56 -1.42 6.98
CA ILE A 78 -5.64 -2.55 6.88
C ILE A 78 -6.41 -3.87 6.92
N GLY A 79 -7.38 -4.01 7.82
CA GLY A 79 -8.20 -5.21 7.94
C GLY A 79 -9.00 -5.49 6.66
N LEU A 80 -9.62 -4.45 6.07
CA LEU A 80 -10.35 -4.59 4.81
C LEU A 80 -9.41 -4.92 3.65
N TRP A 81 -8.25 -4.28 3.57
CA TRP A 81 -7.24 -4.58 2.55
C TRP A 81 -6.73 -6.02 2.64
N LEU A 82 -6.41 -6.51 3.84
CA LEU A 82 -6.03 -7.90 4.06
C LEU A 82 -7.17 -8.87 3.71
N ALA A 83 -8.42 -8.54 4.05
CA ALA A 83 -9.57 -9.36 3.71
C ALA A 83 -9.73 -9.50 2.18
N VAL A 84 -9.63 -8.38 1.44
CA VAL A 84 -9.71 -8.39 -0.03
C VAL A 84 -8.58 -9.22 -0.65
N MET A 85 -7.33 -9.05 -0.19
CA MET A 85 -6.18 -9.83 -0.66
C MET A 85 -6.36 -11.33 -0.41
N THR A 86 -6.82 -11.68 0.79
CA THR A 86 -7.05 -13.06 1.19
C THR A 86 -8.17 -13.68 0.36
N THR A 87 -9.32 -13.00 0.22
CA THR A 87 -10.43 -13.46 -0.62
C THR A 87 -10.04 -13.59 -2.08
N SER A 88 -9.19 -12.70 -2.62
CA SER A 88 -8.75 -12.81 -4.01
C SER A 88 -7.99 -14.11 -4.28
N SER A 89 -7.22 -14.61 -3.32
CA SER A 89 -6.42 -15.85 -3.46
C SER A 89 -7.22 -17.14 -3.23
N PHE A 90 -8.51 -17.01 -2.90
CA PHE A 90 -9.44 -18.15 -2.85
C PHE A 90 -10.38 -18.18 -4.07
N ILE A 91 -10.52 -17.04 -4.77
CA ILE A 91 -11.36 -16.92 -5.97
C ILE A 91 -10.52 -17.19 -7.23
N PHE A 92 -9.30 -16.66 -7.27
CA PHE A 92 -8.24 -17.01 -8.22
C PHE A 92 -7.38 -18.09 -7.57
#